data_AF-A0A815XYJ8-F1
#
_entry.id   AF-A0A815XYJ8-F1
#
_cell.length_a   1.000
_cell.length_b   1.000
_cell.length_c   1.000
_cell.angle_alpha   90.00
_cell.angle_beta   90.00
_cell.angle_gamma   90.00
#
_symmetry.space_group_name_H-M   'P 1'
#
loop_
_entity.id
_entity.type
_entity.pdbx_description
1 polymer ?
#
loop_
_entity_poly.entity_id
_entity_poly.type
_entity_poly.pdbx_seq_one_letter_code
_entity_poly.pdbx_strand_id
1 'polypeptide(L)'
;MEKQYIRSYIETRWLLGLTATQIHDELTTAYGQDVVSYCTVTRWIQRFSNERESLEDNPRSGRPLSAITQQNIDAKRPSSTANHVKLHHDNARPHVNDIVLNYLQEEKIKVMAHPPYSPDLAPSDV
;
A
#
# COMPACT_ATOMS: atom_id res chain seq x y z
N MET A 1 17.93 13.27 -7.01
CA MET A 1 18.91 12.37 -7.63
C MET A 1 18.17 11.21 -8.26
N GLU A 2 18.53 10.80 -9.48
CA GLU A 2 17.89 9.64 -10.12
C GLU A 2 18.28 8.35 -9.42
N LYS A 3 17.29 7.48 -9.14
CA LYS A 3 17.50 6.23 -8.40
C LYS A 3 18.44 5.26 -9.11
N GLN A 4 18.48 5.31 -10.45
CA GLN A 4 19.34 4.46 -11.27
C GLN A 4 20.83 4.78 -11.04
N TYR A 5 21.18 6.06 -10.93
CA TYR A 5 22.55 6.50 -10.63
C TYR A 5 23.08 5.96 -9.29
N ILE A 6 22.25 5.99 -8.25
CA ILE A 6 22.63 5.44 -6.94
C ILE A 6 22.87 3.93 -7.03
N ARG A 7 22.04 3.22 -7.81
CA ARG A 7 22.16 1.75 -7.96
C ARG A 7 23.41 1.36 -8.72
N SER A 8 23.73 2.05 -9.82
CA SER A 8 24.97 1.80 -10.57
C SER A 8 26.20 2.12 -9.75
N TYR A 9 26.15 3.15 -8.89
CA TYR A 9 27.21 3.45 -7.95
C TYR A 9 27.41 2.30 -6.95
N ILE A 10 26.34 1.83 -6.31
CA ILE A 10 26.38 0.70 -5.37
C ILE A 10 26.95 -0.55 -6.05
N GLU A 11 26.50 -0.86 -7.26
CA GLU A 11 26.98 -2.00 -8.05
C GLU A 11 28.49 -1.91 -8.31
N THR A 12 28.94 -0.77 -8.83
CA THR A 12 30.35 -0.55 -9.17
C THR A 12 31.24 -0.67 -7.93
N ARG A 13 30.83 -0.08 -6.79
CA ARG A 13 31.61 -0.14 -5.55
C ARG A 13 31.62 -1.52 -4.93
N TRP A 14 30.51 -2.25 -5.00
CA TRP A 14 30.45 -3.64 -4.57
C TRP A 14 31.38 -4.55 -5.41
N LEU A 15 31.41 -4.37 -6.74
CA LEU A 15 32.33 -5.09 -7.63
C LEU A 15 33.81 -4.78 -7.34
N LEU A 16 34.11 -3.59 -6.82
CA LEU A 16 35.44 -3.20 -6.35
C LEU A 16 35.78 -3.78 -4.95
N GLY A 17 34.88 -4.55 -4.34
CA GLY A 17 35.10 -5.23 -3.07
C GLY A 17 34.81 -4.38 -1.82
N LEU A 18 34.13 -3.23 -1.97
CA LEU A 18 33.74 -2.43 -0.81
C LEU A 18 32.59 -3.08 -0.03
N THR A 19 32.62 -2.90 1.28
CA THR A 19 31.55 -3.33 2.18
C THR A 19 30.37 -2.37 2.14
N ALA A 20 29.18 -2.85 2.53
CA ALA A 20 27.94 -2.05 2.53
C ALA A 20 28.03 -0.79 3.39
N THR A 21 28.79 -0.85 4.50
CA THR A 21 29.02 0.29 5.39
C THR A 21 29.85 1.37 4.69
N GLN A 22 30.97 0.99 4.07
CA GLN A 22 31.81 1.93 3.30
C GLN A 22 31.02 2.62 2.18
N ILE A 23 30.21 1.87 1.43
CA ILE A 23 29.38 2.42 0.35
C ILE A 23 28.34 3.40 0.90
N HIS A 24 27.70 3.07 2.02
CA HIS A 24 26.72 3.95 2.67
C HIS A 24 27.38 5.24 3.20
N ASP A 25 28.56 5.13 3.79
CA ASP A 25 29.29 6.27 4.36
C ASP A 25 29.81 7.19 3.25
N GLU A 26 30.28 6.65 2.12
CA GLU A 26 30.65 7.43 0.93
C GLU A 26 29.45 8.21 0.37
N LEU A 27 28.30 7.56 0.24
CA LEU A 27 27.07 8.20 -0.23
C LEU A 27 26.57 9.29 0.73
N THR A 28 26.66 9.03 2.03
CA THR A 28 26.28 9.99 3.08
C THR A 28 27.22 11.19 3.10
N THR A 29 28.53 10.95 2.92
CA THR A 29 29.56 12.01 2.89
C THR A 29 29.42 12.91 1.66
N ALA A 30 29.15 12.31 0.49
CA ALA A 30 29.05 13.06 -0.76
C ALA A 30 27.75 13.85 -0.89
N TYR A 31 26.64 13.33 -0.36
CA TYR A 31 25.30 13.84 -0.69
C TYR A 31 24.41 14.15 0.52
N GLY A 32 24.83 13.80 1.74
CA GLY A 32 24.07 14.01 2.98
C GLY A 32 23.34 12.76 3.50
N GLN A 33 22.85 12.83 4.74
CA GLN A 33 22.23 11.69 5.46
C GLN A 33 20.90 11.19 4.85
N ASP A 34 20.21 12.02 4.06
CA ASP A 34 18.85 11.69 3.55
C ASP A 34 18.84 11.01 2.16
N VAL A 35 20.01 10.69 1.61
CA VAL A 35 20.14 10.23 0.21
C VAL A 35 19.70 8.80 0.03
N VAL A 36 20.25 7.89 0.85
CA VAL A 36 19.83 6.49 0.93
C VAL A 36 20.10 5.94 2.31
N SER A 37 19.17 5.12 2.81
CA SER A 37 19.41 4.36 4.03
C SER A 37 20.38 3.21 3.80
N TYR A 38 21.12 2.84 4.85
CA TYR A 38 21.96 1.65 4.89
C TYR A 38 21.23 0.38 4.40
N CYS A 39 19.97 0.19 4.83
CA CYS A 39 19.13 -0.93 4.40
C CYS A 39 18.87 -0.97 2.89
N THR A 40 18.90 0.19 2.22
CA THR A 40 18.77 0.26 0.77
C THR A 40 20.04 -0.23 0.09
N VAL A 41 21.22 0.16 0.60
CA VAL A 41 22.52 -0.30 0.09
C VAL A 41 22.66 -1.81 0.23
N THR A 42 22.38 -2.37 1.41
CA THR A 42 22.47 -3.82 1.65
C THR A 42 21.49 -4.61 0.79
N ARG A 43 20.26 -4.12 0.62
CA ARG A 43 19.25 -4.74 -0.25
C ARG A 43 19.70 -4.77 -1.71
N TRP A 44 20.37 -3.72 -2.20
CA TRP A 44 20.90 -3.70 -3.57
C TRP A 44 22.10 -4.63 -3.74
N ILE A 45 23.02 -4.66 -2.78
CA ILE A 45 24.13 -5.64 -2.77
C ILE A 45 23.59 -7.08 -2.83
N GLN A 46 22.58 -7.41 -2.02
CA GLN A 46 21.94 -8.73 -2.05
C GLN A 46 21.26 -9.02 -3.40
N ARG A 47 20.75 -8.00 -4.09
CA ARG A 47 20.17 -8.18 -5.44
C ARG A 47 21.25 -8.44 -6.48
N PHE A 48 22.37 -7.73 -6.42
CA PHE A 48 23.50 -7.94 -7.33
C PHE A 48 24.17 -9.31 -7.09
N SER A 49 24.25 -9.78 -5.84
CA SER A 49 24.74 -11.14 -5.55
C SER A 49 23.82 -12.25 -6.07
N ASN A 50 22.53 -11.95 -6.29
CA ASN A 50 21.54 -12.88 -6.84
C ASN A 50 21.37 -12.72 -8.36
N GLU A 51 22.41 -12.28 -9.08
CA GLU A 51 22.49 -12.19 -10.55
C GLU A 51 21.40 -11.33 -11.21
N ARG A 52 20.94 -10.27 -10.54
CA ARG A 52 20.03 -9.31 -11.16
C ARG A 52 20.81 -8.22 -11.91
N GLU A 53 20.74 -8.24 -13.24
CA GLU A 53 21.41 -7.25 -14.11
C GLU A 53 20.69 -5.89 -14.21
N SER A 54 19.39 -5.83 -13.88
CA SER A 54 18.61 -4.60 -14.08
C SER A 54 18.74 -3.60 -12.92
N LEU A 55 19.18 -2.38 -13.27
CA LEU A 55 19.19 -1.18 -12.41
C LEU A 55 17.81 -0.53 -12.24
N GLU A 56 16.80 -0.97 -12.99
CA GLU A 56 15.46 -0.39 -12.94
C GLU A 56 14.56 -1.07 -11.89
N ASP A 57 13.54 -0.33 -11.47
CA ASP A 57 12.46 -0.94 -10.69
C ASP A 57 11.70 -1.91 -11.58
N ASN A 58 11.47 -3.12 -11.07
CA ASN A 58 10.54 -4.03 -11.74
C ASN A 58 9.18 -3.34 -11.89
N PRO A 59 8.43 -3.64 -12.97
CA PRO A 59 7.04 -3.24 -13.05
C PRO A 59 6.35 -3.67 -11.76
N ARG A 60 5.68 -2.72 -11.11
CA ARG A 60 4.92 -3.02 -9.89
C ARG A 60 3.84 -4.03 -10.27
N SER A 61 3.75 -5.12 -9.53
CA SER A 61 2.78 -6.20 -9.79
C SER A 61 1.32 -5.72 -9.77
N GLY A 62 1.06 -4.54 -9.19
CA GLY A 62 -0.27 -3.94 -9.11
C GLY A 62 -1.31 -4.87 -8.48
N ARG A 63 -2.58 -4.49 -8.57
CA ARG A 63 -3.66 -5.48 -8.42
C ARG A 63 -3.71 -6.25 -9.75
N PRO A 64 -3.62 -7.59 -9.75
CA PRO A 64 -3.72 -8.34 -10.99
C PRO A 64 -5.09 -8.09 -11.64
N LEU A 65 -5.09 -7.78 -12.94
CA LEU A 65 -6.32 -7.55 -13.72
C LEU A 65 -7.26 -8.78 -13.69
N SER A 66 -6.70 -9.98 -13.55
CA SER A 66 -7.46 -11.21 -13.36
C SER A 66 -8.36 -11.18 -12.11
N ALA A 67 -8.04 -10.40 -11.08
CA ALA A 67 -8.90 -10.25 -9.91
C ALA A 67 -10.23 -9.50 -10.22
N ILE A 68 -10.31 -8.81 -11.36
CA ILE A 68 -11.49 -8.03 -11.79
C ILE A 68 -12.33 -8.81 -12.82
N THR A 69 -11.90 -9.99 -13.27
CA THR A 69 -12.73 -10.82 -14.15
C THR A 69 -14.08 -11.09 -13.48
N GLN A 70 -15.17 -10.94 -14.23
CA GLN A 70 -16.52 -11.15 -13.70
C GLN A 70 -16.65 -12.51 -12.99
N GLN A 71 -16.04 -13.57 -13.54
CA GLN A 71 -15.96 -14.89 -12.90
C GLN A 71 -15.28 -14.88 -11.51
N ASN A 72 -14.19 -14.13 -11.32
CA ASN A 72 -13.51 -14.02 -10.04
C ASN A 72 -14.25 -13.11 -9.06
N ILE A 73 -14.93 -12.09 -9.57
CA ILE A 73 -15.85 -11.26 -8.81
C ILE A 73 -17.02 -12.11 -8.33
N ASP A 74 -17.65 -12.87 -9.21
CA ASP A 74 -18.80 -13.74 -8.91
C ASP A 74 -18.38 -14.91 -8.01
N ALA A 75 -17.18 -15.47 -8.15
CA ALA A 75 -16.68 -16.51 -7.25
C ALA A 75 -16.42 -15.97 -5.83
N LYS A 76 -15.91 -14.73 -5.71
CA LYS A 76 -15.67 -14.08 -4.41
C LYS A 76 -16.89 -13.36 -3.85
N ARG A 77 -17.87 -13.07 -4.70
CA ARG A 77 -19.16 -12.42 -4.40
C ARG A 77 -20.27 -13.23 -5.06
N PRO A 78 -20.45 -14.51 -4.69
CA PRO A 78 -21.46 -15.36 -5.30
C PRO A 78 -22.82 -14.73 -5.02
N SER A 79 -23.41 -14.14 -6.07
CA SER A 79 -24.76 -13.58 -6.10
C SER A 79 -25.29 -13.20 -4.71
N SER A 80 -24.85 -12.07 -4.16
CA SER A 80 -25.82 -11.28 -3.38
C SER A 80 -26.83 -10.82 -4.41
N THR A 81 -27.85 -11.67 -4.62
CA THR A 81 -29.02 -11.42 -5.44
C THR A 81 -29.44 -9.99 -5.12
N ALA A 82 -29.25 -9.10 -6.10
CA ALA A 82 -29.44 -7.65 -6.06
C ALA A 82 -29.88 -7.05 -4.70
N ASN A 83 -29.07 -6.15 -4.12
CA ASN A 83 -29.39 -5.25 -2.98
C ASN A 83 -29.01 -5.68 -1.55
N HIS A 84 -27.73 -5.94 -1.24
CA HIS A 84 -27.33 -6.10 0.17
C HIS A 84 -26.03 -5.44 0.62
N VAL A 85 -25.48 -4.47 -0.13
CA VAL A 85 -24.50 -3.57 0.49
C VAL A 85 -25.29 -2.61 1.37
N LYS A 86 -25.13 -2.75 2.68
CA LYS A 86 -25.70 -1.83 3.66
C LYS A 86 -24.57 -1.05 4.33
N LEU A 87 -24.81 0.23 4.56
CA LEU A 87 -23.89 1.08 5.29
C LEU A 87 -24.01 0.77 6.79
N HIS A 88 -22.89 0.44 7.42
CA HIS A 88 -22.76 0.40 8.87
C HIS A 88 -21.97 1.63 9.32
N HIS A 89 -22.54 2.44 10.21
CA HIS A 89 -21.84 3.51 10.91
C HIS A 89 -22.37 3.56 12.35
N ASP A 90 -21.61 4.16 13.26
CA ASP A 90 -22.05 4.39 14.62
C ASP A 90 -23.07 5.54 14.71
N ASN A 91 -23.53 5.84 15.93
CA ASN A 91 -24.47 6.93 16.18
C ASN A 91 -23.79 8.27 16.51
N ALA A 92 -22.56 8.50 16.05
CA ALA A 92 -21.89 9.77 16.28
C ALA A 92 -22.66 10.92 15.63
N ARG A 93 -22.59 12.11 16.27
CA ARG A 93 -23.36 13.30 15.86
C ARG A 93 -23.30 13.64 14.36
N PRO A 94 -22.16 13.50 13.66
CA PRO A 94 -22.12 13.76 12.22
C PRO A 94 -22.96 12.77 11.39
N HIS A 95 -23.11 11.51 11.82
CA HIS A 95 -23.81 10.46 11.08
C HIS A 95 -25.33 10.48 11.27
N VAL A 96 -25.79 11.02 12.39
CA VAL A 96 -27.23 11.15 12.72
C VAL A 96 -27.78 12.53 12.29
N ASN A 97 -26.95 13.37 11.67
CA ASN A 97 -27.38 14.69 11.21
C ASN A 97 -28.36 14.57 10.02
N ASP A 98 -29.41 15.39 10.00
CA ASP A 98 -30.45 15.39 8.96
C ASP A 98 -29.88 15.53 7.54
N ILE A 99 -28.82 16.33 7.36
CA ILE A 99 -28.16 16.51 6.05
C ILE A 99 -27.64 15.17 5.52
N VAL A 100 -27.05 14.36 6.41
CA VAL A 100 -26.47 13.07 6.05
C VAL A 100 -27.57 12.04 5.81
N LEU A 101 -28.59 11.98 6.67
CA LEU A 101 -29.72 11.06 6.50
C LEU A 101 -30.49 11.31 5.20
N ASN A 102 -30.71 12.58 4.85
CA ASN A 102 -31.36 12.96 3.59
C ASN A 102 -30.54 12.51 2.38
N TYR A 103 -29.23 12.77 2.39
CA TYR A 103 -28.32 12.32 1.33
C TYR A 103 -28.33 10.80 1.16
N LEU A 104 -28.26 10.04 2.26
CA LEU A 104 -28.29 8.58 2.22
C LEU A 104 -29.61 8.05 1.65
N GLN A 105 -30.73 8.72 1.95
CA GLN A 105 -32.04 8.39 1.41
C GLN A 105 -32.13 8.70 -0.10
N GLU A 106 -31.63 9.85 -0.53
CA GLU A 106 -31.58 10.27 -1.95
C GLU A 106 -30.75 9.28 -2.80
N GLU A 107 -29.58 8.89 -2.31
CA GLU A 107 -28.69 7.92 -2.96
C GLU A 107 -29.15 6.46 -2.83
N LYS A 108 -30.31 6.22 -2.18
CA LYS A 108 -30.88 4.88 -1.94
C LYS A 108 -29.92 3.94 -1.19
N ILE A 109 -29.08 4.50 -0.33
CA ILE A 109 -28.13 3.75 0.49
C ILE A 109 -28.86 3.20 1.71
N LYS A 110 -28.89 1.88 1.86
CA LYS A 110 -29.53 1.22 3.00
C LYS A 110 -28.61 1.24 4.21
N VAL A 111 -28.99 1.95 5.27
CA VAL A 111 -28.26 1.97 6.54
C VAL A 111 -28.68 0.79 7.42
N MET A 112 -27.74 0.17 8.12
CA MET A 112 -28.01 -0.83 9.16
C MET A 112 -28.29 -0.15 10.50
N ALA A 113 -29.28 -0.66 11.25
CA ALA A 113 -29.53 -0.18 12.60
C ALA A 113 -28.33 -0.53 13.51
N HIS A 114 -27.85 0.46 14.26
CA HIS A 114 -26.78 0.29 15.24
C HIS A 114 -27.25 0.78 16.62
N PRO A 115 -27.11 -0.01 17.70
CA PRO A 115 -27.50 0.40 19.04
C PRO A 115 -26.59 1.51 19.61
N PRO A 116 -27.07 2.35 20.55
CA PRO A 116 -26.22 3.33 21.22
C PRO A 116 -25.12 2.66 22.06
N TYR A 117 -23.90 3.22 22.01
CA TYR A 117 -22.77 2.81 22.84
C TYR A 117 -22.39 1.32 22.72
N SER A 118 -22.35 0.77 21.50
CA SER A 118 -21.95 -0.61 21.23
C SER A 118 -20.71 -0.73 20.34
N PRO A 119 -19.54 -0.27 20.82
CA PRO A 119 -18.29 -0.32 20.05
C PRO A 119 -17.85 -1.77 19.74
N ASP A 120 -18.27 -2.73 20.56
CA ASP A 120 -18.06 -4.17 20.35
C ASP A 120 -18.77 -4.72 19.11
N LEU A 121 -19.79 -4.01 18.61
CA LEU A 121 -20.54 -4.36 17.40
C LEU A 121 -20.03 -3.64 16.16
N ALA A 122 -19.07 -2.71 16.30
CA ALA A 122 -18.50 -1.95 15.20
C ALA A 122 -17.14 -2.54 14.78
N PRO A 123 -17.04 -3.21 13.61
CA PRO A 123 -15.77 -3.80 13.15
C PRO A 123 -14.66 -2.77 12.91
N SER A 124 -15.00 -1.48 12.83
CA SER A 124 -14.07 -0.36 12.66
C SER A 124 -13.42 0.11 13.95
N ASP A 125 -14.01 -0.21 15.11
CA ASP A 125 -13.61 0.34 16.42
C ASP A 125 -12.63 -0.59 17.15
N VAL A 126 -12.20 -1.68 16.49
CA VAL A 126 -11.28 -2.72 16.98
C VAL A 126 -9.89 -2.56 16.38
#